data_AF-K1WZE1-F1
#
_entry.id   AF-K1WZE1-F1
#
_cell.length_a   1.000
_cell.length_b   1.000
_cell.length_c   1.000
_cell.angle_alpha   90.00
_cell.angle_beta   90.00
_cell.angle_gamma   90.00
#
_symmetry.space_group_name_H-M   'P 1'
#
loop_
_entity.id
_entity.type
_entity.pdbx_description
1 polymer ?
#
loop_
_entity_poly.entity_id
_entity_poly.type
_entity_poly.pdbx_seq_one_letter_code
_entity_poly.pdbx_strand_id
1 'polypeptide(L)'
;MAIFDDQPATDYDYNPMFGNQAKSKLGIFYGALFLTLVIELLTGLIFLKTKKKPLIILIYLALANFISLPTLWFLFPLLPISSHNLIILLGELFVVIFEILFLYLFCRKHLTIKEIIILIIIANLLSYWLGIQVWTPIVN
;
A
#
# COMPACT_ATOMS: atom_id res chain seq x y z
N MET A 1 -54.53 -24.62 16.69
CA MET A 1 -54.33 -23.71 15.55
C MET A 1 -53.57 -22.51 16.08
N ALA A 2 -52.25 -22.63 16.17
CA ALA A 2 -51.38 -21.56 16.65
C ALA A 2 -51.06 -20.65 15.46
N ILE A 3 -51.43 -19.37 15.60
CA ILE A 3 -51.15 -18.33 14.63
C ILE A 3 -49.63 -18.11 14.67
N PHE A 4 -48.96 -18.39 13.56
CA PHE A 4 -47.58 -17.97 13.33
C PHE A 4 -47.59 -16.45 13.23
N ASP A 5 -47.00 -15.80 14.22
CA ASP A 5 -46.74 -14.37 14.23
C ASP A 5 -45.51 -14.15 13.33
N ASP A 6 -45.75 -13.81 12.07
CA ASP A 6 -44.72 -13.34 11.13
C ASP A 6 -44.22 -11.97 11.62
N GLN A 7 -43.34 -11.98 12.62
CA GLN A 7 -42.51 -10.83 12.94
C GLN A 7 -41.61 -10.56 11.72
N PRO A 8 -41.74 -9.41 11.02
CA PRO A 8 -40.78 -9.06 9.99
C PRO A 8 -39.42 -9.00 10.66
N ALA A 9 -38.44 -9.71 10.08
CA ALA A 9 -37.05 -9.68 10.51
C ALA A 9 -36.64 -8.21 10.70
N THR A 10 -36.56 -7.82 11.96
CA THR A 10 -36.23 -6.49 12.42
C THR A 10 -34.96 -6.05 11.71
N ASP A 11 -35.04 -4.88 11.08
CA ASP A 11 -33.92 -4.11 10.57
C ASP A 11 -32.66 -4.40 11.38
N TYR A 12 -31.70 -5.10 10.76
CA TYR A 12 -30.34 -5.12 11.26
C TYR A 12 -29.94 -3.67 11.43
N ASP A 13 -29.73 -3.30 12.68
CA ASP A 13 -29.38 -1.97 13.18
C ASP A 13 -28.16 -1.45 12.42
N TYR A 14 -28.40 -0.92 11.21
CA TYR A 14 -27.40 -0.34 10.35
C TYR A 14 -27.02 0.96 11.02
N ASN A 15 -26.03 0.90 11.90
CA ASN A 15 -25.51 2.09 12.53
C ASN A 15 -24.71 2.85 11.45
N PRO A 16 -25.27 3.94 10.89
CA PRO A 16 -24.68 4.64 9.75
C PRO A 16 -23.33 5.27 10.11
N MET A 17 -23.05 5.43 11.42
CA MET A 17 -21.81 5.98 11.93
C MET A 17 -20.60 5.07 11.64
N PHE A 18 -20.75 3.74 11.79
CA PHE A 18 -19.69 2.78 11.45
C PHE A 18 -19.47 2.68 9.93
N GLY A 19 -20.54 2.73 9.15
CA GLY A 19 -20.47 2.73 7.68
C GLY A 19 -19.71 3.95 7.13
N ASN A 20 -19.87 5.12 7.75
CA ASN A 20 -19.21 6.35 7.31
C ASN A 20 -17.71 6.37 7.65
N GLN A 21 -17.28 5.82 8.79
CA GLN A 21 -15.86 5.74 9.17
C GLN A 21 -15.07 4.70 8.36
N ALA A 22 -15.67 3.54 8.04
CA ALA A 22 -15.01 2.55 7.21
C ALA A 22 -14.82 3.07 5.76
N LYS A 23 -15.84 3.74 5.22
CA LYS A 23 -15.77 4.37 3.88
C LYS A 23 -14.68 5.44 3.80
N SER A 24 -14.51 6.27 4.83
CA SER A 24 -13.47 7.31 4.82
C SER A 24 -12.06 6.73 4.87
N LYS A 25 -11.80 5.71 5.69
CA LYS A 25 -10.50 5.02 5.75
C LYS A 25 -10.14 4.34 4.42
N LEU A 26 -11.11 3.68 3.79
CA LEU A 26 -10.91 3.05 2.49
C LEU A 26 -10.62 4.10 1.40
N GLY A 27 -11.32 5.23 1.40
CA GLY A 27 -11.06 6.32 0.46
C GLY A 27 -9.64 6.88 0.57
N ILE A 28 -9.17 7.12 1.81
CA ILE A 28 -7.80 7.56 2.09
C ILE A 28 -6.79 6.51 1.61
N PHE A 29 -7.02 5.23 1.93
CA PHE A 29 -6.16 4.13 1.50
C PHE A 29 -6.05 4.06 -0.03
N TYR A 30 -7.17 4.07 -0.75
CA TYR A 30 -7.14 4.00 -2.21
C TYR A 30 -6.49 5.23 -2.84
N GLY A 31 -6.71 6.42 -2.27
CA GLY A 31 -6.04 7.65 -2.71
C GLY A 31 -4.53 7.57 -2.52
N ALA A 32 -4.07 7.13 -1.34
CA ALA A 32 -2.65 6.94 -1.05
C ALA A 32 -2.04 5.87 -1.95
N LEU A 33 -2.68 4.70 -2.11
CA LEU A 33 -2.24 3.62 -2.98
C LEU A 33 -2.08 4.10 -4.43
N PHE A 34 -3.07 4.83 -4.96
CA PHE A 34 -3.02 5.36 -6.31
C PHE A 34 -1.85 6.34 -6.49
N LEU A 35 -1.69 7.28 -5.56
CA LEU A 35 -0.60 8.25 -5.60
C LEU A 35 0.77 7.56 -5.55
N THR A 36 0.95 6.61 -4.62
CA THR A 36 2.18 5.83 -4.50
C THR A 36 2.48 5.08 -5.78
N LEU A 37 1.51 4.35 -6.33
CA LEU A 37 1.68 3.62 -7.60
C LEU A 37 2.10 4.55 -8.75
N VAL A 38 1.49 5.73 -8.88
CA VAL A 38 1.87 6.70 -9.92
C VAL A 38 3.32 7.14 -9.75
N ILE A 39 3.73 7.53 -8.55
CA ILE A 39 5.09 8.02 -8.27
C ILE A 39 6.12 6.93 -8.50
N GLU A 40 5.86 5.71 -8.01
CA GLU A 40 6.81 4.62 -8.11
C GLU A 40 6.94 4.08 -9.52
N LEU A 41 5.84 4.00 -10.27
CA LEU A 41 5.89 3.61 -11.68
C LEU A 41 6.60 4.66 -12.54
N LEU A 42 6.41 5.94 -12.28
CA LEU A 42 7.15 7.01 -12.96
C LEU A 42 8.65 6.94 -12.63
N THR A 43 8.99 6.78 -11.36
CA THR A 43 10.38 6.62 -10.90
C THR A 43 11.03 5.41 -11.55
N GLY A 44 10.35 4.26 -11.54
CA GLY A 44 10.78 3.04 -12.19
C GLY A 44 10.93 3.21 -13.69
N LEU A 45 10.00 3.90 -14.35
CA LEU A 45 10.07 4.13 -15.79
C LEU A 45 11.32 4.93 -16.16
N ILE A 46 11.60 6.02 -15.44
CA ILE A 46 12.79 6.85 -15.64
C ILE A 46 14.05 6.01 -15.42
N PHE A 47 14.11 5.23 -14.33
CA PHE A 47 15.26 4.39 -14.00
C PHE A 47 15.52 3.34 -15.10
N LEU A 48 14.49 2.59 -15.51
CA LEU A 48 14.61 1.52 -16.49
C LEU A 48 14.96 2.06 -17.88
N LYS A 49 14.38 3.20 -18.29
CA LYS A 49 14.74 3.86 -19.55
C LYS A 49 16.21 4.31 -19.54
N THR A 50 16.66 4.92 -18.45
CA THR A 50 18.06 5.36 -18.29
C THR A 50 19.04 4.19 -18.35
N LYS A 51 18.67 3.04 -17.75
CA LYS A 51 19.49 1.82 -17.74
C LYS A 51 19.24 0.89 -18.94
N LYS A 52 18.39 1.27 -19.89
CA LYS A 52 17.98 0.48 -21.06
C LYS A 52 17.49 -0.94 -20.69
N LYS A 53 16.71 -1.04 -19.61
CA LYS A 53 16.16 -2.29 -19.06
C LYS A 53 14.73 -2.54 -19.57
N PRO A 54 14.24 -3.79 -19.58
CA PRO A 54 12.92 -4.10 -20.09
C PRO A 54 11.81 -3.52 -19.21
N LEU A 55 10.79 -2.92 -19.83
CA LEU A 55 9.69 -2.26 -19.11
C LEU A 55 8.74 -3.23 -18.41
N ILE A 56 8.83 -4.54 -18.69
CA ILE A 56 8.06 -5.57 -17.97
C ILE A 56 8.32 -5.53 -16.46
N ILE A 57 9.49 -5.02 -16.03
CA ILE A 57 9.84 -4.82 -14.62
C ILE A 57 8.85 -3.89 -13.91
N LEU A 58 8.24 -2.93 -14.62
CA LEU A 58 7.23 -2.04 -14.05
C LEU A 58 5.98 -2.79 -13.59
N ILE A 59 5.60 -3.86 -14.29
CA ILE A 59 4.46 -4.69 -13.87
C ILE A 59 4.77 -5.37 -12.55
N TYR A 60 5.98 -5.92 -12.40
CA TYR A 60 6.41 -6.54 -11.15
C TYR A 60 6.54 -5.52 -10.00
N LEU A 61 6.98 -4.29 -10.29
CA LEU A 61 7.01 -3.20 -9.30
C LEU A 61 5.60 -2.83 -8.83
N ALA A 62 4.63 -2.72 -9.75
CA ALA A 62 3.23 -2.45 -9.41
C ALA A 62 2.62 -3.59 -8.57
N LEU A 63 2.89 -4.84 -8.94
CA LEU A 63 2.43 -6.01 -8.20
C LEU A 63 3.02 -6.09 -6.80
N ALA A 64 4.31 -5.76 -6.66
CA ALA A 64 4.96 -5.73 -5.35
C ALA A 64 4.26 -4.72 -4.42
N ASN A 65 4.01 -3.50 -4.90
CA ASN A 65 3.25 -2.46 -4.19
C ASN A 65 1.82 -2.89 -3.84
N PHE A 66 1.14 -3.55 -4.77
CA PHE A 66 -0.23 -4.01 -4.57
C PHE A 66 -0.34 -5.08 -3.47
N ILE A 67 0.77 -5.74 -3.12
CA ILE A 67 0.83 -6.71 -2.03
C ILE A 67 1.38 -6.05 -0.75
N SER A 68 2.45 -5.26 -0.86
CA SER A 68 3.16 -4.65 0.26
C SER A 68 2.30 -3.60 0.98
N LEU A 69 1.62 -2.72 0.24
CA LEU A 69 0.86 -1.61 0.82
C LEU A 69 -0.41 -2.03 1.56
N PRO A 70 -1.27 -2.94 1.06
CA PRO A 70 -2.36 -3.47 1.88
C PRO A 70 -1.85 -4.17 3.13
N THR A 71 -0.72 -4.88 3.04
CA THR A 71 -0.11 -5.52 4.20
C THR A 71 0.31 -4.48 5.24
N LEU A 72 0.97 -3.40 4.81
CA LEU A 72 1.32 -2.26 5.66
C LEU A 72 0.09 -1.64 6.34
N TRP A 73 -0.98 -1.39 5.58
CA TRP A 73 -2.14 -0.65 6.09
C TRP A 73 -3.11 -1.48 6.93
N PHE A 74 -3.26 -2.78 6.63
CA PHE A 74 -4.25 -3.61 7.28
C PHE A 74 -3.66 -4.65 8.23
N LEU A 75 -2.43 -5.13 8.01
CA LEU A 75 -1.84 -6.17 8.85
C LEU A 75 -1.00 -5.57 9.98
N PHE A 76 -0.14 -4.59 9.70
CA PHE A 76 0.76 -4.00 10.71
C PHE A 76 0.02 -3.33 11.88
N PRO A 77 -1.11 -2.61 11.68
CA PRO A 77 -1.87 -2.05 12.80
C PRO A 77 -2.52 -3.09 13.72
N LEU A 78 -2.59 -4.36 13.31
CA LEU A 78 -3.10 -5.46 14.15
C LEU A 78 -2.02 -6.03 15.08
N LEU A 79 -0.76 -5.63 14.94
CA LEU A 79 0.31 -6.08 15.81
C LEU A 79 0.10 -5.52 17.23
N PRO A 80 0.31 -6.32 18.29
CA PRO A 80 0.12 -5.90 19.68
C PRO A 80 1.32 -5.07 20.17
N ILE A 81 1.65 -3.99 19.45
CA ILE A 81 2.77 -3.09 19.74
C ILE A 81 2.19 -1.75 20.17
N SER A 82 2.50 -1.29 21.38
CA SER A 82 1.92 -0.06 21.93
C SER A 82 2.43 1.22 21.26
N SER A 83 3.58 1.18 20.59
CA SER A 83 4.19 2.35 19.93
C SER A 83 3.80 2.43 18.46
N HIS A 84 2.98 3.43 18.11
CA HIS A 84 2.55 3.66 16.73
C HIS A 84 3.73 3.94 15.78
N ASN A 85 4.72 4.71 16.23
CA ASN A 85 5.91 5.01 15.45
C ASN A 85 6.73 3.75 15.14
N LEU A 86 6.77 2.80 16.07
CA LEU A 86 7.48 1.53 15.88
C LEU A 86 6.74 0.63 14.89
N ILE A 87 5.40 0.62 14.91
CA ILE A 87 4.59 -0.09 13.91
C ILE A 87 4.86 0.46 12.50
N ILE A 88 4.84 1.79 12.34
CA ILE A 88 5.13 2.43 11.05
C ILE A 88 6.54 2.06 10.59
N LEU A 89 7.55 2.21 11.45
CA LEU A 89 8.94 1.90 11.09
C LEU A 89 9.13 0.45 10.65
N LEU A 90 8.55 -0.51 11.39
CA LEU A 90 8.62 -1.93 11.03
C LEU A 90 7.87 -2.23 9.73
N GLY A 91 6.73 -1.56 9.53
CA GLY A 91 5.94 -1.67 8.32
C GLY A 91 6.70 -1.19 7.09
N GLU A 92 7.26 0.02 7.14
CA GLU A 92 8.08 0.59 6.07
C GLU A 92 9.28 -0.30 5.76
N LEU A 93 9.97 -0.79 6.80
CA LEU A 93 11.09 -1.71 6.63
C LEU A 93 10.66 -3.01 5.95
N PHE A 94 9.50 -3.55 6.32
CA PHE A 94 8.93 -4.72 5.67
C PHE A 94 8.63 -4.46 4.20
N VAL A 95 7.99 -3.34 3.85
CA VAL A 95 7.68 -2.97 2.46
C VAL A 95 8.96 -2.95 1.63
N VAL A 96 9.99 -2.23 2.07
CA VAL A 96 11.27 -2.13 1.36
C VAL A 96 11.94 -3.50 1.18
N ILE A 97 12.03 -4.30 2.25
CA ILE A 97 12.65 -5.63 2.16
C ILE A 97 11.85 -6.55 1.24
N PHE A 98 10.52 -6.56 1.38
CA PHE A 98 9.62 -7.37 0.57
C PHE A 98 9.78 -7.03 -0.91
N GLU A 99 9.77 -5.74 -1.27
CA GLU A 99 9.88 -5.31 -2.67
C GLU A 99 11.24 -5.64 -3.28
N ILE A 100 12.33 -5.48 -2.52
CA ILE A 100 13.66 -5.90 -2.96
C ILE A 100 13.68 -7.40 -3.24
N LEU A 101 13.17 -8.22 -2.31
CA LEU A 101 13.14 -9.68 -2.46
C LEU A 101 12.23 -10.11 -3.62
N PHE A 102 11.06 -9.48 -3.75
CA PHE A 102 10.10 -9.75 -4.81
C PHE A 102 10.71 -9.47 -6.18
N LEU A 103 11.24 -8.26 -6.39
CA LEU A 103 11.92 -7.92 -7.64
C LEU A 103 13.16 -8.78 -7.88
N TYR A 104 13.92 -9.12 -6.84
CA TYR A 104 15.05 -10.02 -7.01
C TYR A 104 14.60 -11.39 -7.52
N LEU A 105 13.52 -11.95 -6.96
CA LEU A 105 13.01 -13.25 -7.38
C LEU A 105 12.55 -13.25 -8.85
N PHE A 106 11.78 -12.24 -9.26
CA PHE A 106 11.15 -12.21 -10.58
C PHE A 106 12.00 -11.52 -11.67
N CYS A 107 12.86 -10.58 -11.29
CA CYS A 107 13.60 -9.72 -12.22
C CYS A 107 15.13 -9.91 -12.19
N ARG A 108 15.69 -10.86 -11.40
CA ARG A 108 17.15 -11.12 -11.34
C ARG A 108 17.82 -11.39 -12.69
N LYS A 109 17.08 -11.85 -13.70
CA LYS A 109 17.61 -12.07 -15.06
C LYS A 109 17.87 -10.75 -15.81
N HIS A 110 17.26 -9.65 -15.38
CA HIS A 110 17.30 -8.35 -16.05
C HIS A 110 17.98 -7.27 -15.20
N LEU A 111 17.89 -7.36 -13.88
CA LEU A 111 18.48 -6.42 -12.94
C LEU A 111 19.46 -7.11 -12.00
N THR A 112 20.58 -6.42 -11.74
CA THR A 112 21.47 -6.77 -10.64
C THR A 112 20.85 -6.39 -9.30
N ILE A 113 21.26 -7.05 -8.22
CA ILE A 113 20.76 -6.73 -6.87
C ILE A 113 21.01 -5.26 -6.49
N LYS A 114 22.13 -4.68 -6.91
CA LYS A 114 22.45 -3.26 -6.68
C LYS A 114 21.44 -2.35 -7.39
N GLU A 115 21.08 -2.65 -8.64
CA GLU A 115 20.08 -1.88 -9.38
C GLU A 115 18.70 -1.98 -8.73
N ILE A 116 18.31 -3.16 -8.22
CA ILE A 116 17.04 -3.37 -7.51
C ILE A 116 17.00 -2.53 -6.23
N ILE A 117 18.05 -2.61 -5.41
CA ILE A 117 18.13 -1.85 -4.15
C ILE A 117 18.03 -0.34 -4.43
N ILE A 118 18.79 0.16 -5.42
CA ILE A 118 18.75 1.59 -5.78
C ILE A 118 17.35 1.99 -6.26
N LEU A 119 16.73 1.18 -7.11
CA LEU A 119 15.38 1.44 -7.62
C LEU A 119 14.36 1.53 -6.48
N ILE A 120 14.33 0.54 -5.59
CA ILE A 120 13.36 0.49 -4.48
C ILE A 120 13.57 1.63 -3.49
N ILE A 121 14.83 1.90 -3.10
CA ILE A 121 15.13 3.01 -2.18
C ILE A 121 14.68 4.35 -2.76
N ILE A 122 15.00 4.63 -4.03
CA ILE A 122 14.62 5.91 -4.65
C ILE A 122 13.09 6.00 -4.79
N ALA A 123 12.43 4.93 -5.23
CA ALA A 123 10.97 4.90 -5.41
C ALA A 123 10.23 5.15 -4.08
N ASN A 124 10.57 4.38 -3.04
CA ASN A 124 9.95 4.50 -1.71
C ASN A 124 10.26 5.85 -1.06
N LEU A 125 11.49 6.37 -1.19
CA LEU A 125 11.85 7.67 -0.61
C LEU A 125 11.07 8.82 -1.27
N LEU A 126 10.92 8.79 -2.59
CA LEU A 126 10.15 9.78 -3.33
C LEU A 126 8.65 9.69 -3.01
N SER A 127 8.09 8.48 -2.96
CA SER A 127 6.68 8.28 -2.63
C SER A 127 6.37 8.72 -1.19
N TYR A 128 7.24 8.38 -0.23
CA TYR A 128 7.15 8.85 1.15
C TYR A 128 7.22 10.38 1.26
N TRP A 129 8.22 11.00 0.61
CA TRP A 129 8.41 12.44 0.69
C TRP A 129 7.23 13.21 0.10
N LEU A 130 6.75 12.81 -1.07
CA LEU A 130 5.58 13.41 -1.71
C LEU A 130 4.30 13.11 -0.93
N GLY A 131 4.17 11.91 -0.36
CA GLY A 131 3.05 11.54 0.51
C GLY A 131 2.91 12.50 1.68
N ILE A 132 4.02 12.84 2.35
CA ILE A 132 4.02 13.84 3.43
C ILE A 132 3.51 15.19 2.91
N GLN A 133 4.04 15.70 1.79
CA GLN A 133 3.64 17.01 1.26
C GLN A 133 2.16 17.09 0.89
N VAL A 134 1.59 16.00 0.39
CA VAL A 134 0.18 15.96 -0.03
C VAL A 134 -0.76 15.79 1.16
N TRP A 135 -0.39 14.97 2.16
CA TRP A 135 -1.29 14.63 3.26
C TRP A 135 -1.16 15.54 4.49
N THR A 136 0.02 16.09 4.78
CA THR A 136 0.20 17.01 5.93
C THR A 136 -0.71 18.25 5.90
N PRO A 137 -1.06 18.85 4.74
CA PRO A 137 -1.99 19.98 4.70
C PRO A 137 -3.46 19.59 4.84
N ILE A 138 -3.79 18.30 4.71
CA ILE A 138 -5.17 17.80 4.77
C ILE A 138 -5.57 17.44 6.21
N VAL A 139 -4.59 17.11 7.06
CA VAL A 139 -4.81 16.62 8.44
C VAL A 139 -4.62 17.71 9.49
N ASN A 140 -4.03 18.86 9.13
CA ASN A 140 -3.92 20.06 9.96
C ASN A 140 -4.99 21.09 9.59
#